data_AF-A0A521BNF1-F1
#
_entry.id   AF-A0A521BNF1-F1
#
_cell.length_a   1.000
_cell.length_b   1.000
_cell.length_c   1.000
_cell.angle_alpha   90.00
_cell.angle_beta   90.00
_cell.angle_gamma   90.00
#
_symmetry.space_group_name_H-M   'P 1'
#
loop_
_entity.id
_entity.type
_entity.pdbx_description
1 polymer ?
#
loop_
_entity_poly.entity_id
_entity_poly.type
_entity_poly.pdbx_seq_one_letter_code
_entity_poly.pdbx_strand_id
1 'polypeptide(L)'
;MSYEKIKEEFIKSAEAYINAKRQPFEKLSGMELIDAKSHYLDNFQDYIMHLNFTLNALIEEHSIAFQTLEEANAFQTYIKPTFGILAVKFTEGLLD
;
A
#
# COMPACT_ATOMS: atom_id res chain seq x y z
N MET A 1 1.92 13.26 18.95
CA MET A 1 1.80 12.98 17.50
C MET A 1 1.35 11.54 17.38
N SER A 2 0.24 11.22 16.70
CA SER A 2 -0.40 9.90 16.81
C SER A 2 -0.04 8.99 15.63
N TYR A 3 0.16 7.70 15.92
CA TYR A 3 0.30 6.65 14.89
C TYR A 3 -0.87 6.62 13.91
N GLU A 4 -2.02 7.13 14.32
CA GLU A 4 -3.21 7.31 13.49
C GLU A 4 -2.94 8.22 12.28
N LYS A 5 -2.26 9.35 12.45
CA LYS A 5 -1.94 10.26 11.34
C LYS A 5 -1.05 9.59 10.29
N ILE A 6 -0.02 8.86 10.72
CA ILE A 6 0.83 8.07 9.80
C ILE A 6 0.02 7.01 9.09
N LYS A 7 -0.86 6.29 9.80
CA LYS A 7 -1.71 5.27 9.20
C LYS A 7 -2.63 5.87 8.13
N GLU A 8 -3.24 7.02 8.39
CA GLU A 8 -4.09 7.70 7.41
C GLU A 8 -3.32 8.14 6.16
N GLU A 9 -2.15 8.76 6.32
CA GLU A 9 -1.31 9.19 5.20
C GLU A 9 -0.77 7.99 4.41
N PHE A 10 -0.39 6.92 5.11
CA PHE A 10 0.03 5.67 4.51
C PHE A 10 -1.07 5.04 3.64
N ILE A 11 -2.30 4.97 4.16
CA ILE A 11 -3.45 4.47 3.40
C ILE A 11 -3.69 5.35 2.16
N LYS A 12 -3.71 6.67 2.31
CA LYS A 12 -3.94 7.60 1.20
C LYS A 12 -2.88 7.44 0.09
N SER A 13 -1.60 7.32 0.47
CA SER A 13 -0.53 7.12 -0.50
C SER A 13 -0.67 5.78 -1.24
N ALA A 14 -1.00 4.71 -0.51
CA ALA A 14 -1.20 3.39 -1.10
C ALA A 14 -2.40 3.36 -2.07
N GLU A 15 -3.52 3.99 -1.71
CA GLU A 15 -4.69 4.11 -2.57
C GLU A 15 -4.40 4.96 -3.81
N ALA A 16 -3.63 6.04 -3.66
CA ALA A 16 -3.19 6.85 -4.81
C ALA A 16 -2.33 6.04 -5.78
N TYR A 17 -1.41 5.20 -5.27
CA TYR A 17 -0.61 4.30 -6.11
C TYR A 17 -1.49 3.31 -6.87
N ILE A 18 -2.42 2.63 -6.19
CA ILE A 18 -3.36 1.68 -6.82
C ILE A 18 -4.16 2.38 -7.92
N ASN A 19 -4.75 3.52 -7.62
CA ASN A 19 -5.58 4.27 -8.56
C ASN A 19 -4.77 4.71 -9.79
N ALA A 20 -3.55 5.22 -9.61
CA ALA A 20 -2.69 5.63 -10.71
C ALA A 20 -2.32 4.44 -11.62
N LYS A 21 -2.06 3.27 -11.04
CA LYS A 21 -1.71 2.05 -11.79
C LYS A 21 -2.92 1.42 -12.49
N ARG A 22 -4.13 1.58 -11.95
CA ARG A 22 -5.38 1.06 -12.53
C ARG A 22 -6.07 2.03 -13.49
N GLN A 23 -5.75 3.32 -13.46
CA GLN A 23 -6.32 4.34 -14.35
C GLN A 23 -6.29 3.95 -15.85
N PRO A 24 -5.23 3.31 -16.39
CA PRO A 24 -5.23 2.89 -17.79
C PRO A 24 -6.32 1.88 -18.14
N PHE A 25 -6.83 1.10 -17.19
CA PHE A 25 -7.84 0.06 -17.43
C PHE A 25 -9.16 0.62 -17.95
N GLU A 26 -9.51 1.86 -17.60
CA GLU A 26 -10.75 2.53 -18.02
C GLU A 26 -10.87 2.66 -19.55
N LYS A 27 -9.75 2.57 -20.27
CA LYS A 27 -9.68 2.70 -21.73
C LYS A 27 -9.54 1.37 -22.46
N LEU A 28 -9.38 0.27 -21.73
CA LEU A 28 -9.13 -1.06 -22.29
C LEU A 28 -10.40 -1.91 -22.27
N SER A 29 -10.46 -2.90 -23.17
CA SER A 29 -11.59 -3.85 -23.20
C SER A 29 -11.14 -5.21 -23.73
N GLY A 30 -11.96 -6.25 -23.52
CA GLY A 30 -11.68 -7.60 -24.00
C GLY A 30 -10.33 -8.14 -23.50
N MET A 31 -9.55 -8.73 -24.40
CA MET A 31 -8.28 -9.38 -24.06
C MET A 31 -7.22 -8.38 -23.54
N GLU A 32 -7.18 -7.16 -24.08
CA GLU A 32 -6.21 -6.14 -23.65
C GLU A 32 -6.40 -5.76 -22.17
N LEU A 33 -7.66 -5.71 -21.70
CA LEU A 33 -7.96 -5.47 -20.30
C LEU A 33 -7.51 -6.65 -19.42
N ILE A 34 -7.74 -7.89 -19.86
CA ILE A 34 -7.33 -9.10 -19.12
C ILE A 34 -5.81 -9.12 -18.97
N ASP A 35 -5.07 -8.90 -20.05
CA ASP A 35 -3.61 -8.87 -20.04
C ASP A 35 -3.07 -7.76 -19.14
N ALA A 36 -3.69 -6.57 -19.18
CA ALA A 36 -3.30 -5.47 -18.31
C ALA A 36 -3.54 -5.77 -16.82
N LYS A 37 -4.66 -6.43 -16.48
CA LYS A 37 -4.94 -6.90 -15.11
C LYS A 37 -3.92 -7.93 -14.66
N SER A 38 -3.57 -8.90 -15.52
CA SER A 38 -2.56 -9.92 -15.20
C SER A 38 -1.20 -9.29 -14.91
N HIS A 39 -0.70 -8.44 -15.79
CA HIS A 39 0.58 -7.75 -15.57
C HIS A 39 0.57 -6.87 -14.33
N TYR A 40 -0.56 -6.22 -14.03
CA TYR A 40 -0.68 -5.45 -12.80
C TYR A 40 -0.55 -6.34 -11.55
N LEU A 41 -1.16 -7.54 -11.56
CA LEU A 41 -1.06 -8.50 -10.46
C LEU A 41 0.36 -9.08 -10.32
N ASP A 42 1.06 -9.31 -11.43
CA ASP A 42 2.47 -9.75 -11.41
C ASP A 42 3.38 -8.72 -10.69
N ASN A 43 2.99 -7.44 -10.70
CA ASN A 43 3.70 -6.37 -10.02
C ASN A 43 3.33 -6.21 -8.53
N PHE A 44 2.71 -7.22 -7.91
CA PHE A 44 2.35 -7.18 -6.48
C PHE A 44 3.58 -6.97 -5.58
N GLN A 45 4.72 -7.58 -5.91
CA GLN A 45 5.95 -7.44 -5.12
C GLN A 45 6.47 -5.99 -5.13
N ASP A 46 6.40 -5.32 -6.29
CA ASP A 46 6.76 -3.90 -6.41
C ASP A 46 5.85 -3.02 -5.57
N TYR A 47 4.56 -3.38 -5.48
CA TYR A 47 3.63 -2.69 -4.59
C TYR A 47 3.99 -2.87 -3.12
N ILE A 48 4.34 -4.08 -2.67
CA ILE A 48 4.82 -4.31 -1.30
C ILE A 48 6.08 -3.49 -1.01
N MET A 49 7.00 -3.41 -1.97
CA MET A 49 8.18 -2.57 -1.86
C MET A 49 7.82 -1.08 -1.72
N HIS A 50 6.89 -0.58 -2.54
CA HIS A 50 6.36 0.79 -2.44
C HIS A 50 5.74 1.07 -1.06
N LEU A 51 4.96 0.12 -0.50
CA LEU A 51 4.37 0.26 0.83
C LEU A 51 5.44 0.39 1.92
N ASN A 52 6.47 -0.46 1.89
CA ASN A 52 7.55 -0.41 2.87
C ASN A 52 8.34 0.91 2.79
N PHE A 53 8.66 1.37 1.57
CA PHE A 53 9.35 2.66 1.39
C PHE A 53 8.50 3.83 1.89
N THR A 54 7.21 3.85 1.55
CA THR A 54 6.28 4.90 1.96
C THR A 54 6.17 4.95 3.49
N LEU A 55 6.02 3.80 4.15
CA LEU A 55 5.91 3.77 5.61
C LEU A 55 7.18 4.29 6.29
N ASN A 56 8.36 3.88 5.81
CA ASN A 56 9.63 4.36 6.34
C ASN A 56 9.79 5.88 6.14
N ALA A 57 9.45 6.39 4.96
CA ALA A 57 9.48 7.82 4.69
C ALA A 57 8.55 8.62 5.62
N LEU A 58 7.35 8.10 5.91
CA LEU A 58 6.43 8.73 6.85
C LEU A 58 6.95 8.68 8.30
N ILE A 59 7.59 7.59 8.72
CA ILE A 59 8.23 7.51 10.04
C ILE A 59 9.31 8.60 10.16
N GLU A 60 10.13 8.78 9.13
CA GLU A 60 11.18 9.80 9.06
C GLU A 60 10.59 11.23 9.04
N GLU A 61 9.61 11.49 8.18
CA GLU A 61 8.97 12.80 8.02
C GLU A 61 8.29 13.27 9.30
N HIS A 62 7.60 12.37 10.00
CA HIS A 62 6.96 12.65 11.29
C HIS A 62 7.93 12.52 12.48
N SER A 63 9.22 12.29 12.22
CA SER A 63 10.28 12.18 13.24
C SER A 63 9.94 11.20 14.37
N ILE A 64 9.33 10.06 14.03
CA ILE A 64 9.05 9.00 15.01
C ILE A 64 10.35 8.30 15.36
N ALA A 65 10.79 8.46 16.60
CA ALA A 65 11.92 7.75 17.16
C ALA A 65 11.42 6.67 18.12
N PHE A 66 11.69 5.40 17.79
CA PHE A 66 11.51 4.29 18.72
C PHE A 66 12.76 4.19 19.61
N GLN A 67 12.62 4.49 20.90
CA GLN A 67 13.70 4.41 21.87
C GLN A 67 13.90 2.99 22.39
N THR A 68 12.86 2.16 22.29
CA THR A 68 12.91 0.76 22.72
C THR A 68 12.37 -0.18 21.64
N LEU A 69 12.77 -1.45 21.74
CA LEU A 69 12.21 -2.52 20.90
C LEU A 69 10.70 -2.69 21.15
N GLU A 70 10.23 -2.45 22.37
CA GLU A 70 8.82 -2.53 22.73
C GLU A 70 7.98 -1.49 21.97
N GLU A 71 8.46 -0.24 21.88
CA GLU A 71 7.80 0.82 21.11
C GLU A 71 7.74 0.49 19.61
N ALA A 72 8.85 -0.02 19.06
CA ALA A 72 8.90 -0.46 17.66
C ALA A 72 7.91 -1.61 17.40
N ASN A 73 7.85 -2.60 18.29
CA ASN A 73 6.93 -3.73 18.19
C ASN A 73 5.46 -3.28 18.33
N ALA A 74 5.18 -2.32 19.21
CA ALA A 74 3.84 -1.75 19.38
C ALA A 74 3.38 -1.04 18.10
N PHE A 75 4.26 -0.25 17.48
CA PHE A 75 3.96 0.39 16.19
C PHE A 75 3.76 -0.63 15.07
N GLN A 76 4.64 -1.63 14.96
CA GLN A 76 4.49 -2.71 13.97
C GLN A 76 3.16 -3.44 14.15
N THR A 77 2.79 -3.78 15.38
CA THR A 77 1.52 -4.44 15.69
C THR A 77 0.32 -3.57 15.28
N TYR A 78 0.42 -2.27 15.53
CA TYR A 78 -0.62 -1.31 15.16
C TYR A 78 -0.78 -1.17 13.64
N ILE A 79 0.32 -1.09 12.89
CA ILE A 79 0.28 -0.81 11.45
C ILE A 79 0.06 -2.06 10.60
N LYS A 80 0.52 -3.24 11.05
CA LYS A 80 0.48 -4.51 10.30
C LYS A 80 -0.88 -4.87 9.69
N PRO A 81 -2.03 -4.72 10.39
CA PRO A 81 -3.34 -4.99 9.79
C PRO A 81 -3.62 -4.14 8.54
N THR A 82 -3.08 -2.92 8.49
CA THR A 82 -3.25 -1.99 7.37
C THR A 82 -2.64 -2.55 6.09
N PHE A 83 -1.49 -3.23 6.14
CA PHE A 83 -0.90 -3.89 4.97
C PHE A 83 -1.83 -4.96 4.40
N GLY A 84 -2.52 -5.72 5.25
CA GLY A 84 -3.49 -6.71 4.80
C GLY A 84 -4.67 -6.06 4.06
N ILE A 85 -5.23 -4.98 4.60
CA ILE A 85 -6.31 -4.22 3.96
C ILE A 85 -5.85 -3.67 2.60
N LEU A 86 -4.64 -3.12 2.54
CA LEU A 86 -4.07 -2.54 1.32
C LEU A 86 -3.70 -3.60 0.27
N ALA A 87 -3.30 -4.80 0.68
CA ALA A 87 -3.08 -5.93 -0.21
C ALA A 87 -4.39 -6.42 -0.83
N VAL A 88 -5.47 -6.50 -0.04
CA VAL A 88 -6.81 -6.83 -0.56
C VAL A 88 -7.28 -5.79 -1.56
N LYS A 89 -7.17 -4.49 -1.24
CA LYS A 89 -7.50 -3.41 -2.19
C LYS A 89 -6.70 -3.50 -3.49
N PHE A 90 -5.44 -3.92 -3.42
CA PHE A 90 -4.62 -4.08 -4.62
C PHE A 90 -5.15 -5.16 -5.55
N THR A 91 -5.76 -6.24 -5.05
CA THR A 91 -6.27 -7.33 -5.89
C THR A 91 -7.78 -7.29 -6.14
N GLU A 92 -8.51 -6.47 -5.39
CA GLU A 92 -9.97 -6.35 -5.44
C GLU A 92 -10.49 -6.05 -6.87
N GLY A 93 -11.44 -6.87 -7.33
CA GLY A 93 -12.06 -6.75 -8.66
C GLY A 93 -11.20 -7.18 -9.85
N LEU A 94 -10.05 -7.81 -9.59
CA LEU A 94 -9.12 -8.28 -10.62
C LEU A 94 -9.03 -9.80 -10.74
N LEU A 95 -9.39 -10.51 -9.68
CA LEU A 95 -9.46 -11.98 -9.65
C LEU A 95 -10.94 -12.36 -9.71
N ASP A 96 -11.34 -12.97 -10.83
CA ASP A 96 -12.67 -13.59 -10.98
C ASP A 96 -12.66 -15.03 -10.42
#